data_AF-A0A060Z226-F1
#
_entry.id   AF-A0A060Z226-F1
#
_cell.length_a   1.000
_cell.length_b   1.000
_cell.length_c   1.000
_cell.angle_alpha   90.00
_cell.angle_beta   90.00
_cell.angle_gamma   90.00
#
_symmetry.space_group_name_H-M   'P 1'
#
loop_
_entity.id
_entity.type
_entity.pdbx_description
1 polymer ?
#
loop_
_entity_poly.entity_id
_entity_poly.type
_entity_poly.pdbx_seq_one_letter_code
_entity_poly.pdbx_strand_id
1 'polypeptide(L)'
;MGKSKEISQDLRKKIVDLHKSGSSLGAISKCLKMLEETGTKVSVSTVKRVLHRHNLKGRSARKKPLLQNRHKKSQTTVCNCTWDKDCTFLRNVLWLASRRTTSQP
;
A
#
# COMPACT_ATOMS: atom_id res chain seq x y z
N MET A 1 -29.73 -27.46 4.19
CA MET A 1 -28.75 -27.49 3.07
C MET A 1 -28.23 -26.07 2.82
N GLY A 2 -27.05 -25.74 3.35
CA GLY A 2 -26.47 -24.40 3.18
C GLY A 2 -25.88 -24.26 1.79
N LYS A 3 -26.44 -23.37 0.96
CA LYS A 3 -25.84 -22.98 -0.32
C LYS A 3 -24.44 -22.42 -0.04
N SER A 4 -23.40 -23.02 -0.60
CA SER A 4 -22.03 -22.54 -0.45
C SER A 4 -21.92 -21.15 -1.08
N LYS A 5 -21.45 -20.18 -0.29
CA LYS A 5 -21.41 -18.75 -0.61
C LYS A 5 -20.14 -18.39 -1.39
N GLU A 6 -19.71 -19.30 -2.27
CA GLU A 6 -18.43 -19.25 -2.98
C GLU A 6 -18.67 -18.84 -4.44
N ILE A 7 -17.96 -17.82 -4.89
CA ILE A 7 -18.01 -17.32 -6.27
C ILE A 7 -17.24 -18.29 -7.17
N SER A 8 -17.70 -18.49 -8.41
CA SER A 8 -17.00 -19.29 -9.43
C SER A 8 -15.56 -18.80 -9.65
N GLN A 9 -14.66 -19.73 -9.97
CA GLN A 9 -13.25 -19.40 -10.21
C GLN A 9 -13.06 -18.45 -11.39
N ASP A 10 -13.90 -18.54 -12.43
CA ASP A 10 -13.82 -17.67 -13.60
C ASP A 10 -14.16 -16.22 -13.28
N LEU A 11 -15.18 -15.99 -12.45
CA LEU A 11 -15.49 -14.65 -11.94
C LEU A 11 -14.35 -14.09 -11.09
N ARG A 12 -13.69 -14.91 -10.28
CA ARG A 12 -12.51 -14.47 -9.50
C ARG A 12 -11.36 -14.06 -10.41
N LYS A 13 -11.04 -14.85 -11.44
CA LYS A 13 -10.01 -14.52 -12.44
C LYS A 13 -10.32 -13.20 -13.14
N LYS A 14 -11.56 -13.05 -13.64
CA LYS A 14 -12.01 -11.84 -14.32
C LYS A 14 -11.92 -10.58 -13.45
N ILE A 15 -12.29 -10.67 -12.16
CA ILE A 15 -12.11 -9.57 -11.20
C ILE A 15 -10.64 -9.16 -11.08
N VAL A 16 -9.74 -10.14 -10.99
CA VAL A 16 -8.31 -9.89 -10.85
C VAL A 16 -7.73 -9.24 -12.11
N ASP A 17 -8.13 -9.70 -13.29
CA ASP A 17 -7.64 -9.17 -14.56
C ASP A 17 -8.10 -7.72 -14.81
N LEU A 18 -9.38 -7.42 -14.51
CA LEU A 18 -9.91 -6.04 -14.58
C LEU A 18 -9.21 -5.10 -13.60
N HIS A 19 -8.80 -5.59 -12.43
CA HIS A 19 -8.05 -4.77 -11.48
C HIS A 19 -6.60 -4.53 -11.95
N LYS A 20 -5.97 -5.54 -12.56
CA LYS A 20 -4.62 -5.41 -13.13
C LYS A 20 -4.59 -4.44 -14.32
N SER A 21 -5.68 -4.33 -15.08
CA SER A 21 -5.81 -3.30 -16.13
C SER A 21 -6.03 -1.88 -15.59
N GLY A 22 -6.09 -1.68 -14.26
CA GLY A 22 -6.20 -0.37 -13.63
C GLY A 22 -7.62 0.08 -13.33
N SER A 23 -8.62 -0.80 -13.45
CA SER A 23 -10.01 -0.44 -13.15
C SER A 23 -10.22 -0.25 -11.65
N SER A 24 -10.96 0.80 -11.27
CA SER A 24 -11.33 1.05 -9.88
C SER A 24 -12.37 0.04 -9.36
N LEU A 25 -12.47 -0.14 -8.04
CA LEU A 25 -13.43 -1.06 -7.41
C LEU A 25 -14.88 -0.83 -7.85
N GLY A 26 -15.28 0.45 -7.96
CA GLY A 26 -16.61 0.84 -8.40
C GLY A 26 -16.84 0.51 -9.88
N ALA A 27 -15.83 0.76 -10.73
CA ALA A 27 -15.88 0.41 -12.15
C ALA A 27 -16.00 -1.10 -12.34
N ILE A 28 -15.19 -1.90 -11.64
CA ILE A 28 -15.25 -3.38 -11.70
C ILE A 28 -16.64 -3.88 -11.31
N SER A 29 -17.23 -3.37 -10.22
CA SER A 29 -18.58 -3.78 -9.82
C SER A 29 -19.65 -3.37 -10.83
N LYS A 30 -19.50 -2.21 -11.47
CA LYS A 30 -20.42 -1.76 -12.54
C LYS A 30 -20.27 -2.61 -13.82
N CYS A 31 -19.03 -2.87 -14.25
CA CYS A 31 -18.74 -3.72 -15.40
C CYS A 31 -19.25 -5.15 -15.21
N LEU A 32 -19.09 -5.73 -14.01
CA LEU A 32 -19.61 -7.07 -13.72
C LEU A 32 -21.14 -7.09 -13.71
N LYS A 33 -21.80 -6.04 -13.20
CA LYS A 33 -23.27 -5.92 -13.27
C LYS A 33 -23.78 -5.83 -14.72
N MET A 34 -23.09 -5.09 -15.58
CA MET A 34 -23.45 -4.98 -17.00
C MET A 34 -23.21 -6.28 -17.77
N LEU A 35 -22.21 -7.06 -17.35
CA LEU A 35 -21.82 -8.28 -18.04
C LEU A 35 -22.62 -9.51 -17.58
N GLU A 36 -23.30 -9.42 -16.43
CA GLU A 36 -24.12 -10.48 -15.84
C GLU A 36 -25.62 -10.13 -15.79
N GLU A 37 -26.20 -9.67 -16.90
CA GLU A 37 -27.67 -9.65 -17.09
C GLU A 37 -28.31 -11.05 -16.95
N THR A 38 -27.50 -12.10 -16.76
CA THR A 38 -27.87 -13.51 -16.59
C THR A 38 -27.86 -14.05 -15.15
N GLY A 39 -27.75 -13.20 -14.11
CA GLY A 39 -28.27 -13.58 -12.78
C GLY A 39 -27.32 -13.58 -11.58
N THR A 40 -26.08 -13.10 -11.68
CA THR A 40 -25.18 -12.96 -10.51
C THR A 40 -24.93 -11.49 -10.16
N LYS A 41 -25.48 -11.03 -9.03
CA LYS A 41 -25.23 -9.66 -8.53
C LYS A 41 -23.96 -9.64 -7.68
N VAL A 42 -22.82 -9.28 -8.26
CA VAL A 42 -21.57 -9.12 -7.48
C VAL A 42 -21.57 -7.78 -6.73
N SER A 43 -21.56 -7.84 -5.40
CA SER A 43 -21.43 -6.66 -4.55
C SER A 43 -20.00 -6.11 -4.54
N VAL A 44 -19.84 -4.81 -4.29
CA VAL A 44 -18.51 -4.18 -4.08
C VAL A 44 -17.73 -4.87 -2.95
N SER A 45 -18.43 -5.33 -1.90
CA SER A 45 -17.80 -6.06 -0.78
C SER A 45 -17.19 -7.40 -1.22
N THR A 46 -17.79 -8.04 -2.23
CA THR A 46 -17.33 -9.30 -2.81
C THR A 46 -16.06 -9.06 -3.62
N VAL A 47 -16.04 -8.03 -4.47
CA VAL A 47 -14.85 -7.60 -5.22
C VAL A 47 -13.70 -7.26 -4.26
N LYS A 48 -13.98 -6.49 -3.20
CA LYS A 48 -13.00 -6.14 -2.18
C LYS A 48 -12.42 -7.37 -1.48
N ARG A 49 -13.26 -8.35 -1.12
CA ARG A 49 -12.80 -9.62 -0.51
C ARG A 49 -11.88 -10.43 -1.43
N VAL A 50 -12.24 -10.57 -2.70
CA VAL A 50 -11.41 -11.28 -3.70
C VAL A 50 -10.04 -10.60 -3.82
N LEU A 51 -10.01 -9.28 -3.98
CA LEU A 51 -8.77 -8.54 -4.10
C LEU A 51 -7.90 -8.62 -2.84
N HIS A 52 -8.51 -8.59 -1.65
CA HIS A 52 -7.80 -8.79 -0.39
C HIS A 52 -7.15 -10.18 -0.29
N ARG A 53 -7.83 -11.25 -0.74
CA ARG A 53 -7.28 -12.62 -0.76
C ARG A 53 -6.11 -12.76 -1.74
N HIS A 54 -6.11 -11.98 -2.83
CA HIS A 54 -5.01 -11.92 -3.79
C HIS A 54 -3.94 -10.87 -3.44
N ASN A 55 -3.98 -10.29 -2.23
CA ASN A 55 -3.06 -9.24 -1.76
C ASN A 55 -3.09 -7.93 -2.59
N LEU A 56 -4.07 -7.76 -3.47
CA LEU A 56 -4.31 -6.57 -4.32
C LEU A 56 -5.12 -5.50 -3.57
N LYS A 57 -4.69 -5.16 -2.36
CA LYS A 57 -5.32 -4.10 -1.55
C LYS A 57 -4.60 -2.77 -1.76
N GLY A 58 -5.36 -1.68 -1.77
CA GLY A 58 -4.82 -0.33 -1.82
C GLY A 58 -3.75 -0.12 -0.73
N ARG A 59 -2.63 0.49 -1.11
CA ARG A 59 -1.57 0.93 -0.21
C ARG A 59 -1.53 2.45 -0.23
N SER A 60 -1.39 3.06 0.93
CA SER A 60 -1.03 4.48 1.02
C SER A 60 0.49 4.58 1.10
N ALA A 61 1.09 5.50 0.35
CA ALA A 61 2.51 5.77 0.44
C ALA A 61 2.83 6.32 1.85
N ARG A 62 3.88 5.79 2.49
CA ARG A 62 4.34 6.29 3.79
C ARG A 62 4.78 7.74 3.63
N LYS A 63 4.27 8.64 4.48
CA LYS A 63 4.67 10.06 4.54
C LYS A 63 6.08 10.21 5.11
N LYS A 64 7.10 9.80 4.35
CA LYS A 64 8.50 10.13 4.63
C LYS A 64 8.74 11.58 4.18
N PRO A 65 9.55 12.38 4.90
CA PRO A 65 9.97 13.67 4.38
C PRO A 65 10.59 13.44 3.00
N LEU A 66 10.13 14.20 2.01
CA LEU A 66 10.59 14.04 0.64
C LEU A 66 12.05 14.47 0.57
N LEU A 67 12.94 13.48 0.56
CA LEU A 67 14.35 13.73 0.38
C LEU A 67 14.58 14.19 -1.07
N GLN A 68 14.97 15.44 -1.25
CA GLN A 68 15.31 15.96 -2.56
C GLN A 68 16.49 15.20 -3.16
N ASN A 69 16.52 15.07 -4.49
CA ASN A 69 17.53 14.26 -5.20
C ASN A 69 18.97 14.66 -4.88
N ARG A 70 19.23 15.96 -4.65
CA ARG A 70 20.55 16.48 -4.27
C ARG A 70 21.06 15.95 -2.92
N HIS A 71 20.17 15.65 -1.97
CA HIS A 71 20.54 15.16 -0.64
C HIS A 71 20.76 13.64 -0.61
N LYS A 72 20.36 12.90 -1.65
CA LYS A 72 20.51 11.44 -1.68
C LYS A 72 21.97 11.03 -1.61
N LYS A 73 22.83 11.66 -2.42
CA LYS A 73 24.27 11.34 -2.45
C LYS A 73 24.94 11.63 -1.11
N SER A 74 24.75 12.83 -0.56
CA SER A 74 25.33 13.21 0.72
C SER A 74 24.81 12.34 1.87
N GLN A 75 23.51 12.03 1.90
CA GLN A 75 22.95 11.16 2.93
C GLN A 75 23.50 9.72 2.84
N THR A 76 23.63 9.17 1.63
CA THR A 76 24.25 7.84 1.43
C THR A 76 25.71 7.84 1.89
N THR A 77 26.50 8.86 1.51
CA THR A 77 27.89 8.98 1.94
C THR A 77 27.99 9.08 3.47
N VAL A 78 27.21 9.95 4.11
CA VAL A 78 27.19 10.08 5.58
C VAL A 78 26.81 8.77 6.24
N CYS A 79 25.79 8.07 5.74
CA CYS A 79 25.37 6.77 6.28
C CYS A 79 26.51 5.75 6.22
N ASN A 80 27.16 5.61 5.06
CA ASN A 80 28.29 4.68 4.87
C ASN A 80 29.48 5.05 5.75
N CYS A 81 29.83 6.34 5.83
CA CYS A 81 30.91 6.83 6.69
C CYS A 81 30.61 6.66 8.18
N THR A 82 29.33 6.63 8.60
CA THR A 82 28.95 6.36 10.00
C THR A 82 28.81 4.87 10.30
N TRP A 83 28.49 4.05 9.30
CA TRP A 83 28.33 2.60 9.44
C TRP A 83 29.68 1.89 9.68
N ASP A 84 30.75 2.47 9.13
CA ASP A 84 32.14 2.00 9.27
C ASP A 84 32.83 2.40 10.58
N LYS A 85 32.12 3.09 11.50
CA LYS A 85 32.70 3.58 12.76
C LYS A 85 32.38 2.65 13.93
N ASP A 86 33.36 2.48 14.81
CA ASP A 86 33.24 1.64 16.00
C ASP A 86 32.21 2.18 17.02
N CYS A 87 31.63 1.28 17.80
CA CYS A 87 30.65 1.60 18.84
C CYS A 87 31.18 2.56 19.92
N THR A 88 32.51 2.58 20.15
CA THR A 88 33.20 3.51 21.05
C THR A 88 33.18 4.94 20.51
N PHE A 89 33.38 5.12 19.20
CA PHE A 89 33.22 6.40 18.53
C PHE A 89 31.79 6.91 18.69
N LEU A 90 30.79 6.06 18.42
CA LEU A 90 29.38 6.45 18.52
C LEU A 90 28.93 6.78 19.95
N ARG A 91 29.54 6.18 20.98
CA ARG A 91 29.29 6.50 22.39
C ARG A 91 29.80 7.88 22.80
N ASN A 92 30.84 8.38 22.14
CA ASN A 92 31.42 9.68 22.42
C ASN A 92 30.80 10.81 21.58
N VAL A 93 29.92 10.49 20.61
CA VAL A 93 29.17 11.48 19.82
C VAL A 93 27.99 12.00 20.62
N LEU A 94 28.04 13.26 21.04
CA LEU A 94 26.92 13.94 21.68
C LEU A 94 25.89 14.40 20.63
N TRP A 95 24.70 13.82 20.66
CA TRP A 95 23.59 14.20 19.79
C TRP A 95 22.72 15.27 20.45
N LEU A 96 22.74 16.50 19.93
CA LEU A 96 21.81 17.56 20.34
C LEU A 96 20.62 17.60 19.37
N ALA A 97 19.42 17.36 19.89
CA ALA A 97 18.18 17.52 19.14
C ALA A 97 17.19 18.35 19.97
N SER A 98 17.16 19.66 19.72
CA SER A 98 16.13 20.52 20.33
C SER A 98 14.79 20.29 19.63
N ARG A 99 13.81 19.76 20.36
CA ARG A 99 12.42 19.77 19.91
C ARG A 99 11.83 21.13 20.27
N ARG A 100 11.50 21.94 19.26
CA ARG A 100 10.67 23.13 19.47
C ARG A 100 9.31 22.68 20.01
N THR A 101 9.11 22.82 21.31
CA THR A 101 7.79 22.75 21.93
C THR A 101 7.06 24.01 21.49
N THR A 102 6.07 23.86 20.61
CA THR A 102 5.12 24.94 20.36
C THR A 102 4.29 25.11 21.63
N SER A 103 4.65 26.06 22.48
CA SER A 103 3.74 26.58 23.51
C SER A 103 2.57 27.21 22.77
N GLN A 104 1.41 26.57 22.83
CA GLN A 104 0.15 27.13 22.35
C GLN A 104 -0.41 28.06 23.44
N PRO A 105 -0.92 29.26 23.12
CA PRO A 105 -1.94 29.92 23.93
C PRO A 105 -3.30 29.20 23.81
#